data_AF-A0A7C3VMQ4-F1
#
_entry.id   AF-A0A7C3VMQ4-F1
#
_cell.length_a   1.000
_cell.length_b   1.000
_cell.length_c   1.000
_cell.angle_alpha   90.00
_cell.angle_beta   90.00
_cell.angle_gamma   90.00
#
_symmetry.space_group_name_H-M   'P 1'
#
loop_
_entity.id
_entity.type
_entity.pdbx_description
1 polymer ?
#
loop_
_entity_poly.entity_id
_entity_poly.type
_entity_poly.pdbx_seq_one_letter_code
_entity_poly.pdbx_strand_id
1 'polypeptide(L)'
;MTFDRETLAHKEWLGMLQPVGLIVSSLALTKHQAVLDRSGAIELQSKLQEIVSTAAIPGQIDQGIAYIPDFPNFAQEILKWQPEDLVGAENQPPIPPELELFLSDYGETLKPTYAIPQVGAIRESSLQSYLMLIQILPTGLLLDKVD
;
A
#
# COMPACT_ATOMS: atom_id res chain seq x y z
N MET A 1 -21.25 -27.76 -24.86
CA MET A 1 -20.95 -26.43 -24.30
C MET A 1 -19.45 -26.25 -24.37
N THR A 2 -18.96 -25.45 -25.31
CA THR A 2 -17.51 -25.23 -25.50
C THR A 2 -17.00 -24.39 -24.34
N PHE A 3 -16.11 -24.96 -23.54
CA PHE A 3 -15.41 -24.23 -22.47
C PHE A 3 -14.58 -23.12 -23.11
N ASP A 4 -15.06 -21.88 -23.02
CA ASP A 4 -14.36 -20.74 -23.57
C ASP A 4 -13.24 -20.30 -22.62
N ARG A 5 -12.04 -20.83 -22.87
CA ARG A 5 -10.80 -20.48 -22.16
C ARG A 5 -10.50 -18.99 -22.24
N GLU A 6 -10.93 -18.30 -23.30
CA GLU A 6 -10.68 -16.87 -23.47
C GLU A 6 -11.55 -16.05 -22.50
N THR A 7 -12.80 -16.46 -22.29
CA THR A 7 -13.69 -15.83 -21.29
C THR A 7 -13.16 -16.00 -19.87
N LEU A 8 -12.57 -17.15 -19.51
CA LEU A 8 -11.95 -17.36 -18.19
C LEU A 8 -10.70 -16.50 -18.00
N ALA A 9 -9.80 -16.49 -18.98
CA ALA A 9 -8.61 -15.64 -18.95
C ALA A 9 -9.00 -14.16 -18.83
N HIS A 10 -10.04 -13.72 -19.54
CA HIS A 10 -10.54 -12.34 -19.46
C HIS A 10 -11.05 -11.97 -18.05
N LYS A 11 -11.79 -12.87 -17.39
CA LYS A 11 -12.25 -12.66 -16.02
C LYS A 11 -11.09 -12.62 -15.02
N GLU A 12 -10.07 -13.45 -15.21
CA GLU A 12 -8.85 -13.41 -14.39
C GLU A 12 -8.10 -12.08 -14.57
N TRP A 13 -7.96 -11.58 -15.81
CA TRP A 13 -7.35 -10.27 -16.09
C TRP A 13 -8.09 -9.11 -15.43
N LEU A 14 -9.43 -9.13 -15.42
CA LEU A 14 -10.24 -8.11 -14.75
C LEU A 14 -10.04 -8.09 -13.23
N GLY A 15 -9.76 -9.24 -12.62
CA GLY A 15 -9.46 -9.33 -11.18
C GLY A 15 -8.06 -8.84 -10.82
N MET A 16 -7.12 -8.80 -11.77
CA MET A 16 -5.72 -8.44 -11.54
C MET A 16 -5.35 -7.01 -11.99
N LEU A 17 -6.17 -6.39 -12.84
CA LEU A 17 -5.97 -5.01 -13.30
C LEU A 17 -6.80 -4.04 -12.46
N GLN A 18 -6.16 -3.09 -11.78
CA GLN A 18 -6.89 -1.95 -11.22
C GLN A 18 -7.45 -1.08 -12.36
N PRO A 19 -8.70 -0.58 -12.26
CA PRO A 19 -9.27 0.29 -13.28
C PRO A 19 -8.66 1.70 -13.18
N VAL A 20 -7.47 1.87 -13.75
CA VAL A 20 -6.86 3.21 -13.95
C VAL A 20 -7.00 3.63 -15.40
N GLY A 21 -8.20 4.11 -15.77
CA GLY A 21 -8.46 4.86 -17.02
C GLY A 21 -8.20 4.17 -18.36
N LEU A 22 -7.58 2.99 -18.37
CA LEU A 22 -7.21 2.22 -19.56
C LEU A 22 -7.88 0.85 -19.47
N ILE A 23 -8.94 0.66 -20.27
CA ILE A 23 -9.55 -0.65 -20.43
C ILE A 23 -8.66 -1.45 -21.37
N VAL A 24 -7.92 -2.41 -20.84
CA VAL A 24 -7.13 -3.33 -21.67
C VAL A 24 -8.10 -4.31 -22.33
N SER A 25 -8.24 -4.23 -23.66
CA SER A 25 -9.10 -5.17 -24.40
C SER A 25 -8.50 -6.58 -24.37
N SER A 26 -9.34 -7.59 -24.09
CA SER A 26 -8.94 -9.01 -24.17
C SER A 26 -8.34 -9.36 -25.53
N LEU A 27 -8.89 -8.80 -26.61
CA LEU A 27 -8.36 -8.98 -27.95
C LEU A 27 -6.92 -8.46 -28.11
N ALA A 28 -6.58 -7.33 -27.48
CA ALA A 28 -5.21 -6.82 -27.51
C ALA A 28 -4.25 -7.74 -26.74
N LEU A 29 -4.66 -8.28 -25.58
CA LEU A 29 -3.86 -9.20 -24.78
C LEU A 29 -3.61 -10.52 -25.52
N THR A 30 -4.64 -11.11 -26.13
CA THR A 30 -4.50 -12.33 -26.93
C THR A 30 -3.62 -12.10 -28.16
N LYS A 31 -3.79 -10.98 -28.87
CA LYS A 31 -2.94 -10.63 -30.03
C LYS A 31 -1.46 -10.48 -29.66
N HIS A 32 -1.16 -9.99 -28.47
CA HIS A 32 0.22 -9.83 -27.99
C HIS A 32 0.71 -11.03 -27.19
N GLN A 33 -0.03 -12.15 -27.17
CA GLN A 33 0.29 -13.35 -26.40
C GLN A 33 0.61 -13.05 -24.93
N ALA A 34 -0.08 -12.07 -24.34
CA ALA A 34 0.13 -11.70 -22.96
C ALA A 34 -0.28 -12.87 -22.04
N VAL A 35 0.70 -13.48 -21.39
CA VAL A 35 0.50 -14.56 -20.43
C VAL A 35 0.34 -13.96 -19.04
N LEU A 36 -0.69 -14.40 -18.32
CA LEU A 36 -0.87 -14.09 -16.91
C LEU A 36 0.23 -14.79 -16.10
N ASP A 37 1.03 -14.02 -15.36
CA ASP A 37 1.98 -14.57 -14.41
C ASP A 37 1.27 -15.04 -13.13
N ARG A 38 0.74 -16.26 -13.19
CA ARG A 38 0.09 -16.90 -12.04
C ARG A 38 1.09 -17.31 -10.96
N SER A 39 2.32 -17.63 -11.35
CA SER A 39 3.41 -17.96 -10.43
C SER A 39 3.73 -16.78 -9.52
N GLY A 40 3.94 -15.59 -10.09
CA GLY A 40 4.22 -14.38 -9.33
C GLY A 40 3.08 -14.01 -8.37
N ALA A 41 1.83 -14.20 -8.78
CA ALA A 41 0.67 -13.96 -7.92
C ALA A 41 0.62 -14.92 -6.71
N ILE A 42 0.92 -16.21 -6.92
CA ILE A 42 0.97 -17.21 -5.84
C ILE A 42 2.10 -16.90 -4.87
N GLU A 43 3.29 -16.55 -5.38
CA GLU A 43 4.43 -16.15 -4.56
C GLU A 43 4.13 -14.89 -3.73
N LEU A 44 3.52 -13.88 -4.34
CA LEU A 44 3.13 -12.64 -3.66
C LEU A 44 2.07 -12.90 -2.58
N GLN A 45 1.10 -13.78 -2.85
CA GLN A 45 0.11 -14.19 -1.88
C GLN A 45 0.75 -14.90 -0.68
N SER A 46 1.71 -15.79 -0.92
CA SER A 46 2.46 -16.46 0.15
C SER A 46 3.20 -15.46 1.02
N LYS A 47 3.92 -14.50 0.41
CA LYS A 47 4.63 -13.44 1.14
C LYS A 47 3.69 -12.56 1.95
N LEU A 48 2.53 -12.21 1.40
CA LEU A 48 1.54 -11.42 2.11
C LEU A 48 0.98 -12.17 3.33
N GLN A 49 0.74 -13.48 3.20
CA GLN A 49 0.29 -14.31 4.32
C GLN A 49 1.30 -14.38 5.46
N GLU A 50 2.59 -14.32 5.17
CA GLU A 50 3.65 -14.34 6.19
C GLU A 50 3.71 -13.06 7.03
N ILE A 51 3.30 -11.93 6.47
CA ILE A 51 3.39 -10.61 7.14
C ILE A 51 2.07 -10.12 7.73
N VAL A 52 0.94 -10.75 7.38
CA VAL A 52 -0.38 -10.42 7.90
C VAL A 52 -0.59 -11.05 9.28
N SER A 53 -1.18 -10.28 10.19
CA SER A 53 -1.67 -10.78 11.47
C SER A 53 -3.19 -10.91 11.47
N THR A 54 -3.71 -11.95 12.13
CA THR A 54 -5.14 -12.17 12.40
C THR A 54 -5.43 -12.21 13.90
N ALA A 55 -4.49 -11.74 14.71
CA ALA A 55 -4.65 -11.64 16.15
C ALA A 55 -5.85 -10.76 16.52
N ALA A 56 -6.46 -11.02 17.67
CA ALA A 56 -7.60 -10.24 18.15
C ALA A 56 -7.20 -8.76 18.32
N ILE A 57 -7.93 -7.87 17.63
CA ILE A 57 -7.74 -6.43 17.75
C ILE A 57 -8.52 -5.94 18.98
N PRO A 58 -7.86 -5.31 19.97
CA PRO A 58 -8.55 -4.79 21.15
C PRO A 58 -9.69 -3.83 20.78
N GLY A 59 -10.88 -4.04 21.34
CA GLY A 59 -12.03 -3.19 21.09
C GLY A 59 -12.85 -3.56 19.84
N GLN A 60 -12.46 -4.59 19.08
CA GLN A 60 -13.29 -5.15 18.00
C GLN A 60 -13.89 -6.50 18.39
N ILE A 61 -15.13 -6.72 17.93
CA ILE A 61 -15.92 -7.93 18.24
C ILE A 61 -15.61 -9.04 17.23
N ASP A 62 -15.25 -8.68 16.00
CA ASP A 62 -14.97 -9.62 14.92
C ASP A 62 -13.58 -10.23 15.10
N GLN A 63 -13.56 -11.53 15.41
CA GLN A 63 -12.34 -12.32 15.46
C GLN A 63 -11.89 -12.65 14.04
N GLY A 64 -10.59 -12.48 13.76
CA GLY A 64 -9.98 -12.93 12.50
C GLY A 64 -9.88 -11.89 11.38
N ILE A 65 -10.03 -10.60 11.66
CA ILE A 65 -9.69 -9.55 10.69
C ILE A 65 -8.18 -9.56 10.44
N ALA A 66 -7.80 -9.69 9.18
CA ALA A 66 -6.42 -9.59 8.73
C ALA A 66 -5.95 -8.13 8.71
N TYR A 67 -4.79 -7.86 9.31
CA TYR A 67 -4.16 -6.54 9.29
C TYR A 67 -2.64 -6.65 9.13
N ILE A 68 -2.01 -5.55 8.71
CA ILE A 68 -0.55 -5.42 8.60
C ILE A 68 -0.01 -4.82 9.90
N PRO A 69 0.76 -5.57 10.71
CA PRO A 69 1.32 -5.09 11.97
C PRO A 69 2.58 -4.22 11.77
N ASP A 70 3.28 -4.42 10.65
CA ASP A 70 4.56 -3.77 10.34
C ASP A 70 4.52 -3.21 8.91
N PHE A 71 4.32 -1.89 8.81
CA PHE A 71 4.25 -1.20 7.53
C PHE A 71 5.59 -1.20 6.76
N PRO A 72 6.75 -0.88 7.38
CA PRO A 72 8.05 -1.01 6.72
C PRO A 72 8.30 -2.40 6.11
N ASN A 73 7.97 -3.48 6.81
CA ASN A 73 8.12 -4.83 6.29
C ASN A 73 7.19 -5.07 5.08
N PHE A 74 5.94 -4.62 5.15
CA PHE A 74 5.01 -4.67 4.02
C PHE A 74 5.51 -3.90 2.79
N ALA A 75 6.02 -2.68 2.99
CA ALA A 75 6.55 -1.85 1.91
C ALA A 75 7.73 -2.52 1.18
N GLN A 76 8.63 -3.17 1.92
CA GLN A 76 9.78 -3.86 1.35
C GLN A 76 9.39 -5.20 0.70
N GLU A 77 8.63 -6.04 1.41
CA GLU A 77 8.36 -7.41 0.96
C GLU A 77 7.27 -7.50 -0.11
N ILE A 78 6.32 -6.57 -0.12
CA ILE A 78 5.19 -6.58 -1.06
C ILE A 78 5.36 -5.49 -2.12
N LEU A 79 5.60 -4.26 -1.70
CA LEU A 79 5.72 -3.13 -2.65
C LEU A 79 7.12 -3.00 -3.27
N LYS A 80 8.10 -3.77 -2.77
CA LYS A 80 9.49 -3.79 -3.26
C LYS A 80 10.19 -2.42 -3.17
N TRP A 81 9.75 -1.60 -2.21
CA TRP A 81 10.46 -0.38 -1.86
C TRP A 81 11.81 -0.72 -1.24
N GLN A 82 12.80 0.14 -1.47
CA GLN A 82 14.08 0.05 -0.80
C GLN A 82 13.99 0.68 0.60
N PRO A 83 14.83 0.28 1.55
CA PRO A 83 14.86 0.92 2.87
C PRO A 83 15.00 2.44 2.81
N GLU A 84 15.78 2.95 1.85
CA GLU A 84 16.04 4.39 1.66
C GLU A 84 14.83 5.17 1.13
N ASP A 85 13.83 4.47 0.59
CA ASP A 85 12.58 5.09 0.12
C ASP A 85 11.68 5.50 1.30
N LEU A 86 11.94 5.02 2.52
CA LEU A 86 11.08 5.22 3.69
C LEU A 86 11.79 5.98 4.82
N VAL A 87 11.77 7.31 4.75
CA VAL A 87 12.25 8.18 5.82
C VAL A 87 11.40 7.95 7.08
N GLY A 88 12.04 7.96 8.26
CA GLY A 88 11.41 7.65 9.54
C GLY A 88 11.41 6.16 9.93
N ALA A 89 11.81 5.27 9.02
CA ALA A 89 12.01 3.85 9.33
C ALA A 89 13.26 3.60 10.19
N GLU A 90 13.36 2.40 10.74
CA GLU A 90 14.55 1.98 11.49
C GLU A 90 15.80 2.09 10.59
N ASN A 91 16.89 2.64 11.13
CA ASN A 91 18.14 2.92 10.40
C ASN A 91 18.02 3.94 9.23
N GLN A 92 16.89 4.64 9.11
CA GLN A 92 16.72 5.74 8.15
C GLN A 92 16.75 7.10 8.85
N PRO A 93 16.95 8.21 8.12
CA PRO A 93 16.88 9.55 8.69
C PRO A 93 15.52 9.77 9.40
N PRO A 94 15.50 10.53 10.50
CA PRO A 94 14.25 10.87 11.16
C PRO A 94 13.37 11.74 10.27
N ILE A 95 12.07 11.74 10.55
CA ILE A 95 11.11 12.64 9.91
C ILE A 95 11.47 14.09 10.26
N PRO A 96 11.64 14.97 9.25
CA PRO A 96 11.90 16.37 9.51
C PRO A 96 10.72 17.07 10.21
N PRO A 97 10.97 17.94 11.20
CA PRO A 97 9.91 18.63 11.94
C PRO A 97 9.04 19.54 11.08
N GLU A 98 9.57 20.05 9.96
CA GLU A 98 8.82 20.88 9.01
C GLU A 98 7.66 20.15 8.32
N LEU A 99 7.59 18.83 8.42
CA LEU A 99 6.48 18.02 7.92
C LEU A 99 5.33 17.92 8.94
N GLU A 100 5.50 18.44 10.15
CA GLU A 100 4.45 18.53 11.16
C GLU A 100 3.62 19.80 10.95
N LEU A 101 2.30 19.67 10.96
CA LEU A 101 1.36 20.78 10.79
C LEU A 101 0.40 20.85 11.96
N PHE A 102 0.46 21.94 12.72
CA PHE A 102 -0.51 22.21 13.77
C PHE A 102 -1.79 22.84 13.20
N LEU A 103 -2.91 22.17 13.42
CA LEU A 103 -4.25 22.63 13.05
C LEU A 103 -4.90 23.29 14.27
N SER A 104 -4.74 24.61 14.39
CA SER A 104 -5.24 25.39 15.54
C SER A 104 -6.74 25.21 15.78
N ASP A 105 -7.51 25.10 14.70
CA ASP A 105 -8.97 24.99 14.74
C ASP A 105 -9.45 23.66 15.32
N TYR A 106 -8.60 22.63 15.29
CA TYR A 106 -8.88 21.29 15.79
C TYR A 106 -8.08 20.94 17.05
N GLY A 107 -7.15 21.79 17.47
CA GLY A 107 -6.24 21.50 18.58
C GLY A 107 -5.35 20.28 18.35
N GLU A 108 -5.13 19.90 17.08
CA GLU A 108 -4.44 18.68 16.68
C GLU A 108 -3.19 19.01 15.87
N THR A 109 -2.13 18.19 16.02
CA THR A 109 -0.94 18.25 15.16
C THR A 109 -0.95 17.06 14.21
N LEU A 110 -1.04 17.32 12.90
CA LEU A 110 -0.81 16.31 11.89
C LEU A 110 0.69 16.01 11.81
N LYS A 111 1.04 14.74 12.03
CA LYS A 111 2.41 14.26 12.02
C LYS A 111 2.52 12.96 11.22
N PRO A 112 3.37 12.91 10.18
CA PRO A 112 3.63 11.66 9.49
C PRO A 112 4.49 10.72 10.35
N THR A 113 4.22 9.43 10.22
CA THR A 113 5.09 8.35 10.72
C THR A 113 6.23 8.08 9.75
N TYR A 114 5.96 8.12 8.45
CA TYR A 114 6.95 7.94 7.39
C TYR A 114 6.80 8.99 6.28
N ALA A 115 7.88 9.21 5.52
CA ALA A 115 7.88 10.08 4.35
C ALA A 115 8.67 9.45 3.20
N ILE A 116 8.18 9.63 1.97
CA ILE A 116 8.83 9.15 0.76
C ILE A 116 9.47 10.34 0.04
N PRO A 117 10.80 10.34 -0.18
CA PRO A 117 11.48 11.43 -0.85
C PRO A 117 11.14 11.46 -2.35
N GLN A 118 11.06 12.66 -2.91
CA GLN A 118 10.92 12.85 -4.35
C GLN A 118 12.26 12.53 -5.05
N VAL A 119 12.22 11.66 -6.06
CA VAL A 119 13.41 11.31 -6.85
C VAL A 119 13.94 12.56 -7.55
N GLY A 120 15.21 12.90 -7.34
CA GLY A 120 15.88 14.03 -7.98
C GLY A 120 15.61 15.39 -7.32
N ALA A 121 14.84 15.45 -6.23
CA ALA A 121 14.79 16.65 -5.41
C ALA A 121 16.13 16.86 -4.72
N ILE A 122 16.63 18.10 -4.74
CA ILE A 122 17.67 18.52 -3.82
C ILE A 122 17.06 18.35 -2.43
N ARG A 123 17.79 17.71 -1.49
CA ARG A 123 17.36 17.50 -0.10
C ARG A 123 17.28 18.82 0.67
N GLU A 124 16.50 19.77 0.17
CA GLU A 124 16.08 20.95 0.88
C GLU A 124 14.79 20.62 1.62
N SER A 125 14.72 21.08 2.87
CA SER A 125 13.67 20.95 3.87
C SER A 125 12.31 21.56 3.48
N SER A 126 11.81 21.25 2.29
CA SER A 126 10.52 21.73 1.80
C SER A 126 9.58 20.56 1.53
N LEU A 127 8.26 20.78 1.70
CA LEU A 127 7.23 19.81 1.36
C LEU A 127 7.33 19.31 -0.10
N GLN A 128 7.92 20.11 -1.00
CA GLN A 128 8.11 19.77 -2.42
C GLN A 128 9.20 18.71 -2.65
N SER A 129 10.01 18.42 -1.63
CA SER A 129 11.06 17.39 -1.66
C SER A 129 10.53 15.99 -1.33
N TYR A 130 9.24 15.87 -1.00
CA TYR A 130 8.59 14.61 -0.65
C TYR A 130 7.45 14.28 -1.61
N LEU A 131 7.42 13.04 -2.07
CA LEU A 131 6.36 12.51 -2.94
C LEU A 131 5.11 12.17 -2.14
N MET A 132 5.28 11.61 -0.94
CA MET A 132 4.19 11.08 -0.13
C MET A 132 4.52 11.17 1.37
N LEU A 133 3.50 11.46 2.17
CA LEU A 133 3.54 11.39 3.63
C LEU A 133 2.60 10.28 4.09
N ILE A 134 3.03 9.51 5.10
CA ILE A 134 2.29 8.35 5.59
C ILE A 134 2.15 8.50 7.10
N GLN A 135 0.93 8.37 7.60
CA GLN A 135 0.63 8.31 9.03
C GLN A 135 0.09 6.92 9.38
N ILE A 136 0.73 6.25 10.33
CA ILE A 136 0.25 5.00 10.91
C ILE A 136 -0.62 5.34 12.11
N LEU A 137 -1.86 4.86 12.07
CA LEU A 137 -2.82 4.98 13.16
C LEU A 137 -2.90 3.65 13.93
N PRO A 138 -3.32 3.67 15.21
CA PRO A 138 -3.55 2.45 15.96
C PRO A 138 -4.50 1.49 15.23
N THR A 139 -4.17 0.20 15.23
CA THR A 139 -5.04 -0.83 14.65
C THR A 139 -6.40 -0.82 15.33
N GLY A 140 -7.48 -0.82 14.54
CA GLY A 140 -8.85 -0.82 15.04
C GLY A 140 -9.37 0.56 15.49
N LEU A 141 -8.62 1.64 15.23
CA LEU A 141 -9.12 3.00 15.48
C LEU A 141 -10.44 3.24 14.74
N LEU A 142 -11.46 3.68 15.48
CA LEU A 142 -12.78 3.99 14.94
C LEU A 142 -12.75 5.40 14.34
N LEU A 143 -12.63 5.48 13.01
CA LEU A 143 -12.61 6.77 12.29
C LEU A 143 -13.99 7.46 12.24
N ASP A 144 -15.07 6.69 12.44
CA ASP A 144 -16.45 7.18 12.34
C ASP A 144 -17.05 7.62 13.68
N LYS A 145 -16.32 7.45 14.79
CA LYS A 145 -16.78 7.98 16.08
C LYS A 145 -16.48 9.47 16.14
N VAL A 146 -17.54 10.27 16.06
CA VAL A 146 -17.51 11.68 16.42
C VAL A 146 -17.46 11.76 17.94
N ASP A 147 -16.40 12.36 18.48
CA ASP A 147 -16.30 12.73 19.90
C ASP A 147 -17.36 13.76 20.32
#